data_AF-S3X063-F1
#
_entry.id   AF-S3X063-F1
#
_cell.length_a   1.000
_cell.length_b   1.000
_cell.length_c   1.000
_cell.angle_alpha   90.00
_cell.angle_beta   90.00
_cell.angle_gamma   90.00
#
_symmetry.space_group_name_H-M   'P 1'
#
loop_
_entity.id
_entity.type
_entity.pdbx_description
1 polymer ?
#
loop_
_entity_poly.entity_id
_entity_poly.type
_entity_poly.pdbx_seq_one_letter_code
_entity_poly.pdbx_strand_id
1 'polypeptide(L)'
;MFPVTDAERQAALMYLPPVFYVPTARLNGPDGPEIELRHVDDNEIALMVYTARDRLHRCCGDFQRWAMVPAGNLKELHRRLPFDKILTDVEIPEELRYDLEDLL
;
A
#
# COMPACT_ATOMS: atom_id res chain seq x y z
N MET A 1 -15.01 9.47 -16.23
CA MET A 1 -15.19 8.74 -14.95
C MET A 1 -16.49 9.24 -14.34
N PHE A 2 -17.48 8.37 -14.14
CA PHE A 2 -18.72 8.77 -13.47
C PHE A 2 -18.45 9.06 -11.99
N PRO A 3 -19.08 10.08 -11.38
CA PRO A 3 -18.90 10.33 -9.96
C PRO A 3 -19.45 9.16 -9.15
N VAL A 4 -18.62 8.57 -8.29
CA VAL A 4 -19.04 7.53 -7.35
C VAL A 4 -20.10 8.15 -6.43
N THR A 5 -21.28 7.54 -6.39
CA THR A 5 -22.39 7.99 -5.55
C THR A 5 -22.10 7.74 -4.08
N ASP A 6 -22.76 8.48 -3.17
CA ASP A 6 -22.58 8.25 -1.72
C ASP A 6 -23.07 6.86 -1.29
N ALA A 7 -24.03 6.27 -2.01
CA ALA A 7 -24.46 4.88 -1.80
C ALA A 7 -23.36 3.87 -2.17
N GLU A 8 -22.67 4.08 -3.30
CA GLU A 8 -21.53 3.25 -3.71
C GLU A 8 -20.34 3.42 -2.76
N ARG A 9 -20.08 4.64 -2.27
CA ARG A 9 -19.07 4.89 -1.22
C ARG A 9 -19.44 4.15 0.06
N GLN A 10 -20.68 4.26 0.51
CA GLN A 10 -21.13 3.64 1.75
C GLN A 10 -21.10 2.11 1.65
N ALA A 11 -21.49 1.55 0.50
CA ALA A 11 -21.36 0.12 0.23
C ALA A 11 -19.89 -0.30 0.24
N ALA A 12 -18.99 0.44 -0.42
CA ALA A 12 -17.56 0.16 -0.40
C ALA A 12 -16.97 0.18 1.01
N LEU A 13 -17.40 1.12 1.87
CA LEU A 13 -16.99 1.18 3.28
C LEU A 13 -17.42 -0.07 4.08
N MET A 14 -18.55 -0.70 3.76
CA MET A 14 -18.98 -1.96 4.41
C MET A 14 -18.09 -3.16 4.01
N TYR A 15 -17.41 -3.08 2.87
CA TYR A 15 -16.54 -4.15 2.36
C TYR A 15 -15.05 -3.83 2.48
N LEU A 16 -14.69 -2.72 3.14
CA LEU A 16 -13.28 -2.44 3.42
C LEU A 16 -12.70 -3.58 4.27
N PRO A 17 -11.55 -4.16 3.87
CA PRO A 17 -10.92 -5.16 4.70
C PRO A 17 -10.54 -4.51 6.04
N PRO A 18 -10.58 -5.26 7.16
CA PRO A 18 -10.18 -4.72 8.46
C PRO A 18 -8.71 -4.32 8.51
N VAL A 19 -7.91 -4.87 7.60
CA VAL A 19 -6.47 -4.68 7.48
C VAL A 19 -6.07 -4.56 6.02
N PHE A 20 -5.10 -3.71 5.75
CA PHE A 20 -4.38 -3.64 4.49
C PHE A 20 -2.95 -4.14 4.66
N TYR A 21 -2.42 -4.76 3.62
CA TYR A 21 -1.02 -5.11 3.51
C TYR A 21 -0.30 -3.99 2.77
N VAL A 22 0.75 -3.43 3.37
CA VAL A 22 1.51 -2.31 2.80
C VAL A 22 2.94 -2.75 2.52
N PRO A 23 3.50 -2.46 1.34
CA PRO A 23 4.92 -2.67 1.06
C PRO A 23 5.81 -1.92 2.05
N THR A 24 6.94 -2.52 2.42
CA THR A 24 7.94 -1.91 3.29
C THR A 24 9.32 -2.08 2.71
N ALA A 25 10.14 -1.03 2.74
CA ALA A 25 11.55 -1.12 2.38
C ALA A 25 12.33 -1.94 3.42
N ARG A 26 11.99 -1.80 4.71
CA ARG A 26 12.59 -2.55 5.83
C ARG A 26 11.55 -2.94 6.86
N LEU A 27 11.66 -4.15 7.42
CA LEU A 27 10.75 -4.62 8.47
C LEU A 27 11.13 -4.11 9.87
N ASN A 28 12.42 -3.89 10.11
CA ASN A 28 12.97 -3.52 11.41
C ASN A 28 13.72 -2.18 11.32
N GLY A 29 12.97 -1.08 11.22
CA GLY A 29 13.49 0.27 11.39
C GLY A 29 13.46 0.70 12.88
N PRO A 30 14.08 1.84 13.23
CA PRO A 30 14.10 2.37 14.60
C PRO A 30 12.69 2.57 15.20
N ASP A 31 11.73 2.94 14.36
CA ASP A 31 10.35 3.24 14.74
C ASP A 31 9.32 2.19 14.26
N GLY A 32 9.81 1.00 13.88
CA GLY A 32 9.02 -0.08 13.27
C GLY A 32 9.28 -0.25 11.77
N PRO A 33 8.37 -0.93 11.04
CA PRO A 33 8.52 -1.14 9.60
C PRO A 33 8.53 0.19 8.83
N GLU A 34 9.48 0.31 7.91
CA GLU A 34 9.62 1.45 7.02
C GLU A 34 8.71 1.26 5.81
N ILE A 35 7.53 1.90 5.84
CA ILE A 35 6.53 1.81 4.77
C ILE A 35 7.06 2.50 3.51
N GLU A 36 6.92 1.81 2.38
CA GLU A 36 7.38 2.30 1.09
C GLU A 36 6.29 3.14 0.40
N LEU A 37 6.64 4.37 0.03
CA LEU A 37 5.81 5.24 -0.80
C LEU A 37 6.35 5.24 -2.24
N ARG A 38 5.44 5.40 -3.20
CA ARG A 38 5.77 5.41 -4.63
C ARG A 38 5.52 6.76 -5.25
N HIS A 39 6.43 7.22 -6.09
CA HIS A 39 6.14 8.33 -7.01
C HIS A 39 5.26 7.81 -8.15
N VAL A 40 4.12 8.47 -8.36
CA VAL A 40 3.22 8.19 -9.51
C VAL A 40 3.59 9.09 -10.69
N ASP A 41 4.02 10.31 -10.39
CA ASP A 41 4.68 11.26 -11.28
C ASP A 41 5.66 12.13 -10.44
N ASP A 42 6.24 13.17 -11.05
CA ASP A 42 7.24 14.04 -10.40
C ASP A 42 6.75 14.69 -9.10
N ASN A 43 5.44 14.90 -8.95
CA ASN A 43 4.87 15.69 -7.85
C ASN A 43 3.92 14.89 -6.96
N GLU A 44 3.66 13.62 -7.27
CA GLU A 44 2.60 12.87 -6.63
C GLU A 44 3.12 11.58 -6.00
N ILE A 45 2.90 11.48 -4.69
CA ILE A 45 3.34 10.36 -3.86
C ILE A 45 2.13 9.51 -3.45
N ALA A 46 2.19 8.22 -3.71
CA ALA A 46 1.16 7.26 -3.37
C ALA A 46 1.61 6.30 -2.26
N LEU A 47 0.69 6.02 -1.34
CA LEU A 47 0.72 4.83 -0.52
C LEU A 47 0.10 3.67 -1.31
N MET A 48 0.87 2.59 -1.49
CA MET A 48 0.36 1.35 -2.05
C MET A 48 -0.27 0.51 -0.93
N VAL A 49 -1.51 0.08 -1.11
CA VAL A 49 -2.20 -0.83 -0.16
C VAL A 49 -2.73 -2.04 -0.90
N TYR A 50 -2.69 -3.19 -0.24
CA TYR A 50 -3.19 -4.43 -0.78
C TYR A 50 -4.26 -5.03 0.13
N THR A 51 -5.36 -5.48 -0.46
CA THR A 51 -6.52 -6.03 0.26
C THR A 51 -6.27 -7.45 0.77
N ALA A 52 -5.28 -8.14 0.20
CA ALA A 52 -4.87 -9.48 0.60
C ALA A 52 -3.38 -9.71 0.38
N ARG A 53 -2.77 -10.58 1.18
CA ARG A 53 -1.34 -10.88 1.12
C ARG A 53 -0.93 -11.56 -0.20
N ASP A 54 -1.73 -12.49 -0.71
CA ASP A 54 -1.46 -13.15 -2.00
C ASP A 54 -1.49 -12.15 -3.16
N ARG A 55 -2.36 -11.14 -3.06
CA ARG A 55 -2.45 -10.06 -4.04
C ARG A 55 -1.23 -9.15 -3.97
N LEU A 56 -0.73 -8.85 -2.77
CA LEU A 56 0.55 -8.15 -2.61
C LEU A 56 1.68 -8.88 -3.33
N HIS A 57 1.90 -10.18 -3.07
CA HIS A 57 2.99 -10.90 -3.75
C HIS A 57 2.79 -10.97 -5.27
N ARG A 58 1.55 -11.11 -5.75
CA ARG A 58 1.25 -11.08 -7.19
C ARG A 58 1.60 -9.73 -7.83
N CYS A 59 1.32 -8.62 -7.15
CA CYS A 59 1.52 -7.28 -7.66
C CYS A 59 2.94 -6.74 -7.44
N CYS A 60 3.62 -7.16 -6.38
CA CYS A 60 4.91 -6.63 -5.96
C CYS A 60 6.07 -7.62 -6.10
N GLY A 61 5.80 -8.90 -6.37
CA GLY A 61 6.79 -9.97 -6.36
C GLY A 61 6.91 -10.65 -4.99
N ASP A 62 7.44 -11.87 -5.01
CA ASP A 62 7.54 -12.75 -3.84
C ASP A 62 8.53 -12.27 -2.77
N PHE A 63 9.48 -11.41 -3.16
CA PHE A 63 10.50 -10.86 -2.26
C PHE A 63 10.07 -9.55 -1.60
N GLN A 64 8.91 -9.00 -1.97
CA GLN A 64 8.40 -7.79 -1.36
C GLN A 64 8.11 -8.01 0.13
N ARG A 65 8.84 -7.26 0.97
CA ARG A 65 8.54 -7.17 2.41
C ARG A 65 7.29 -6.31 2.61
N TRP A 66 6.53 -6.62 3.66
CA TRP A 66 5.28 -5.94 3.95
C TRP A 66 4.93 -5.89 5.43
N ALA A 67 4.04 -4.97 5.79
CA ALA A 67 3.41 -4.88 7.11
C ALA A 67 1.89 -4.89 6.99
N MET A 68 1.20 -5.23 8.10
CA MET A 68 -0.24 -5.10 8.22
C MET A 68 -0.60 -3.77 8.86
N VAL A 69 -1.48 -3.00 8.22
CA VAL A 69 -2.01 -1.74 8.73
C VAL A 69 -3.52 -1.87 8.89
N PRO A 70 -4.07 -1.75 10.10
CA PRO A 70 -5.52 -1.70 10.29
C PRO A 70 -6.12 -0.56 9.47
N ALA A 71 -7.25 -0.79 8.80
CA ALA A 71 -7.88 0.23 7.96
C ALA A 71 -8.20 1.52 8.74
N GLY A 72 -8.60 1.39 10.01
CA GLY A 72 -8.84 2.51 10.92
C GLY A 72 -7.60 3.35 11.25
N ASN A 73 -6.40 2.82 11.02
CA ASN A 73 -5.13 3.50 11.29
C ASN A 73 -4.57 4.26 10.08
N LEU A 74 -5.14 4.12 8.88
CA LEU A 74 -4.64 4.80 7.67
C LEU A 74 -4.59 6.33 7.84
N LYS A 75 -5.54 6.91 8.58
CA LYS A 75 -5.57 8.35 8.86
C LYS A 75 -4.42 8.79 9.78
N GLU A 76 -4.06 7.98 10.76
CA GLU A 76 -2.89 8.26 11.63
C GLU A 76 -1.59 8.03 10.86
N LEU A 77 -1.54 7.00 10.03
CA LEU A 77 -0.40 6.76 9.15
C LEU A 77 -0.13 7.96 8.25
N HIS A 78 -1.17 8.51 7.60
CA HIS A 78 -1.05 9.71 6.76
C HIS A 78 -0.53 10.94 7.52
N ARG A 79 -0.92 11.12 8.79
CA ARG A 79 -0.39 12.22 9.62
C ARG A 79 1.12 12.11 9.87
N ARG A 80 1.64 10.89 10.00
CA ARG A 80 3.06 10.62 10.24
C ARG A 80 3.88 10.55 8.96
N LEU A 81 3.28 10.00 7.91
CA LEU A 81 3.88 9.74 6.61
C LEU A 81 2.90 10.27 5.54
N PRO A 82 2.98 11.56 5.19
CA PRO A 82 2.09 12.17 4.23
C PRO A 82 2.23 11.56 2.83
N PHE A 83 1.10 11.34 2.19
CA PHE A 83 0.98 10.90 0.79
C PHE A 83 -0.23 11.57 0.15
N ASP A 84 -0.23 11.71 -1.17
CA ASP A 84 -1.29 12.41 -1.91
C ASP A 84 -2.47 11.50 -2.21
N LYS A 85 -2.21 10.19 -2.39
CA LYS A 85 -3.26 9.20 -2.65
C LYS A 85 -2.94 7.82 -2.12
N ILE A 86 -3.97 6.99 -2.12
CA ILE A 86 -3.88 5.55 -1.90
C ILE A 86 -4.15 4.85 -3.22
N LEU A 87 -3.23 3.99 -3.65
CA LEU A 87 -3.43 3.08 -4.76
C LEU A 87 -3.66 1.69 -4.20
N THR A 88 -4.82 1.11 -4.53
CA THR A 88 -5.24 -0.20 -4.00
C THR A 88 -5.03 -1.27 -5.04
N ASP A 89 -4.31 -2.33 -4.68
CA ASP A 89 -4.14 -3.53 -5.50
C ASP A 89 -3.57 -3.28 -6.91
N VAL A 90 -2.72 -2.26 -7.02
CA VAL A 90 -2.06 -1.90 -8.28
C VAL A 90 -0.81 -2.75 -8.47
N GLU A 91 -0.66 -3.26 -9.69
CA GLU A 91 0.51 -4.01 -10.12
C GLU A 91 1.71 -3.10 -10.32
N ILE A 92 2.86 -3.54 -9.81
CA ILE A 92 4.14 -2.85 -9.96
C ILE A 92 4.85 -3.45 -11.17
N PRO A 93 5.41 -2.65 -12.09
CA PRO A 93 6.24 -3.15 -13.19
C PRO A 93 7.32 -4.09 -12.69
N GLU A 94 7.57 -5.19 -13.39
CA GLU A 94 8.49 -6.24 -12.93
C GLU A 94 9.90 -5.70 -12.68
N GLU A 95 10.35 -4.73 -13.46
CA GLU A 95 11.67 -4.10 -13.36
C GLU A 95 11.84 -3.23 -12.10
N LEU A 96 10.75 -2.93 -11.40
CA LEU A 96 10.73 -2.16 -10.16
C LEU A 96 10.41 -3.04 -8.93
N ARG A 97 10.30 -4.35 -9.11
CA ARG A 97 10.07 -5.30 -8.00
C ARG A 97 11.39 -5.70 -7.38
N TYR A 98 11.37 -5.94 -6.07
CA TYR A 98 12.51 -6.52 -5.39
C TYR A 98 12.79 -7.94 -5.88
N ASP A 99 14.06 -8.27 -6.02
CA ASP A 99 14.54 -9.63 -6.23
C ASP A 99 15.21 -10.20 -4.97
N LEU A 100 15.82 -11.38 -5.10
CA LEU A 100 16.53 -12.01 -3.98
C LEU A 100 17.82 -11.27 -3.61
N GLU A 101 18.49 -10.62 -4.57
CA GLU A 101 19.75 -9.91 -4.35
C GLU A 101 19.52 -8.67 -3.49
N ASP A 102 18.38 -8.00 -3.65
CA ASP A 102 17.94 -6.89 -2.79
C ASP A 102 17.68 -7.29 -1.32
N LEU A 103 17.65 -8.60 -1.03
CA LEU A 103 17.46 -9.11 0.33
C LEU A 103 18.75 -9.45 1.07
N LEU A 104 19.88 -9.52 0.38
CA LEU A 104 21.20 -9.91 0.90
C LEU A 104 22.02 -8.72 1.42
#